data_AF-A0A6P0RC18-F1
#
_entry.id   AF-A0A6P0RC18-F1
#
_cell.length_a   1.000
_cell.length_b   1.000
_cell.length_c   1.000
_cell.angle_alpha   90.00
_cell.angle_beta   90.00
_cell.angle_gamma   90.00
#
_symmetry.space_group_name_H-M   'P 1'
#
loop_
_entity.id
_entity.type
_entity.pdbx_description
1 polymer ?
#
loop_
_entity_poly.entity_id
_entity_poly.type
_entity_poly.pdbx_seq_one_letter_code
_entity_poly.pdbx_strand_id
1 'polypeptide(L)'
;MCLKYEDVRAPDASFIRAEKLLRATEDYVKLVPDLIFEVKSKSDKSPKLRQKIQEFLGLGTVVEILVDPRTRTMEVYRYQQEKIVLKDGDV
;
A
#
# COMPACT_ATOMS: atom_id res chain seq x y z
N MET A 1 5.81 -12.67 12.63
CA MET A 1 6.51 -11.57 13.33
C MET A 1 5.46 -10.54 13.70
N CYS A 2 5.18 -10.35 15.00
CA CYS A 2 4.10 -9.49 15.48
C CYS A 2 4.33 -8.02 15.10
N LEU A 3 3.33 -7.38 14.49
CA LEU A 3 3.22 -5.93 14.54
C LEU A 3 2.82 -5.57 15.98
N LYS A 4 3.63 -4.72 16.63
CA LYS A 4 3.33 -4.17 17.94
C LYS A 4 1.96 -3.50 17.92
N TYR A 5 1.26 -3.57 19.05
CA TYR A 5 -0.12 -3.09 19.29
C TYR A 5 -0.36 -1.58 19.05
N GLU A 6 0.64 -0.83 18.60
CA GLU A 6 0.60 0.64 18.43
C GLU A 6 0.56 1.12 16.97
N ASP A 7 0.68 0.22 15.98
CA ASP A 7 0.81 0.61 14.57
C ASP A 7 -0.44 0.15 13.77
N VAL A 8 -1.62 0.70 14.14
CA VAL A 8 -2.81 0.60 13.28
C VAL A 8 -2.55 1.49 12.07
N ARG A 9 -2.12 0.86 10.97
CA ARG A 9 -1.89 1.55 9.70
C ARG A 9 -3.08 1.36 8.79
N ALA A 10 -3.84 2.42 8.61
CA ALA A 10 -4.92 2.49 7.64
C ALA A 10 -4.38 3.11 6.35
N PRO A 11 -4.17 2.34 5.27
CA PRO A 11 -3.93 2.92 3.96
C PRO A 11 -5.19 3.62 3.45
N ASP A 12 -5.03 4.54 2.49
CA ASP A 12 -6.17 5.25 1.89
C ASP A 12 -7.15 4.29 1.21
N ALA A 13 -6.63 3.24 0.57
CA ALA A 13 -7.43 2.08 0.19
C ALA A 13 -6.59 0.82 0.22
N SER A 14 -7.23 -0.32 0.49
CA SER A 14 -6.59 -1.62 0.41
C SER A 14 -7.54 -2.69 -0.09
N PHE A 15 -6.97 -3.75 -0.64
CA PHE A 15 -7.68 -4.92 -1.11
C PHE A 15 -7.09 -6.17 -0.50
N ILE A 16 -7.99 -7.06 -0.10
CA ILE A 16 -7.70 -8.34 0.54
C ILE A 16 -8.43 -9.39 -0.28
N ARG A 17 -7.72 -10.42 -0.72
CA ARG A 17 -8.36 -11.55 -1.40
C ARG A 17 -9.37 -12.22 -0.46
N ALA A 18 -10.53 -12.60 -1.00
CA ALA A 18 -11.62 -13.21 -0.23
C ALA A 18 -11.17 -14.47 0.54
N GLU A 19 -10.20 -15.22 0.01
CA GLU A 19 -9.61 -16.39 0.68
C GLU A 19 -8.91 -16.07 2.01
N LYS A 20 -8.42 -14.83 2.19
CA LYS A 20 -7.78 -14.35 3.43
C LYS A 20 -8.78 -13.74 4.42
N LEU A 21 -9.94 -13.29 3.96
CA LEU A 21 -10.98 -12.68 4.78
C LEU A 21 -12.37 -13.17 4.34
N LEU A 22 -12.76 -14.34 4.84
CA LEU A 22 -14.00 -15.04 4.44
C LEU A 22 -15.29 -14.33 4.89
N ARG A 23 -15.20 -13.46 5.90
CA ARG A 23 -16.33 -12.70 6.43
C ARG A 23 -15.90 -11.26 6.61
N ALA A 24 -16.72 -10.33 6.13
CA ALA A 24 -16.54 -8.91 6.39
C ALA A 24 -16.71 -8.62 7.88
N THR A 25 -16.02 -7.60 8.36
CA THR A 25 -16.14 -7.11 9.74
C THR A 25 -16.03 -5.59 9.74
N GLU A 26 -16.64 -4.97 10.74
CA GLU A 26 -16.53 -3.54 11.01
C GLU A 26 -15.29 -3.22 11.88
N ASP A 27 -14.66 -4.25 12.46
CA ASP A 27 -13.47 -4.11 13.31
C ASP A 27 -12.16 -4.03 12.50
N TYR A 28 -11.11 -3.51 13.14
CA TYR A 28 -9.76 -3.60 12.60
C TYR A 28 -9.31 -5.04 12.48
N VAL A 29 -8.89 -5.41 11.27
CA VAL A 29 -8.45 -6.77 10.99
C VAL A 29 -6.93 -6.88 11.11
N LYS A 30 -6.47 -7.87 11.87
CA LYS A 30 -5.04 -8.19 12.04
C LYS A 30 -4.53 -9.00 10.84
N LEU A 31 -4.48 -8.37 9.66
CA LEU A 31 -3.86 -8.96 8.47
C LEU A 31 -3.05 -7.95 7.67
N VAL A 32 -2.24 -8.48 6.76
CA VAL A 32 -1.53 -7.70 5.75
C VAL A 32 -2.34 -7.72 4.45
N PRO A 33 -2.76 -6.55 3.91
CA PRO A 33 -3.47 -6.50 2.64
C PRO A 33 -2.65 -7.06 1.47
N ASP A 34 -3.32 -7.51 0.41
CA ASP A 34 -2.65 -7.97 -0.81
C ASP A 34 -2.23 -6.80 -1.70
N LEU A 35 -3.07 -5.76 -1.75
CA LEU A 35 -2.88 -4.56 -2.55
C LEU A 35 -3.18 -3.34 -1.70
N ILE A 36 -2.29 -2.36 -1.75
CA ILE A 36 -2.40 -1.09 -1.02
C ILE A 36 -2.32 0.09 -1.99
N PHE A 37 -3.18 1.08 -1.78
CA PHE A 37 -3.11 2.38 -2.43
C PHE A 37 -2.86 3.46 -1.38
N GLU A 38 -1.91 4.33 -1.69
CA GLU A 38 -1.59 5.52 -0.91
C GLU A 38 -1.62 6.73 -1.85
N VAL A 39 -2.31 7.79 -1.45
CA VAL A 39 -2.42 9.04 -2.20
C VAL A 39 -1.49 10.05 -1.57
N LYS A 40 -0.51 10.52 -2.34
CA LYS A 40 0.49 11.47 -1.85
C LYS A 40 -0.16 12.78 -1.42
N SER A 41 -0.03 13.12 -0.15
CA SER A 41 -0.50 14.37 0.44
C SER A 41 0.43 15.54 0.10
N LYS A 42 -0.05 16.77 0.34
CA LYS A 42 0.75 17.98 0.10
C LYS A 42 2.00 18.06 0.97
N SER A 43 1.94 17.48 2.18
CA SER A 43 2.96 17.54 3.22
C SER A 43 3.83 16.28 3.29
N ASP A 44 3.54 15.27 2.48
CA ASP A 44 4.25 13.99 2.57
C ASP A 44 5.69 14.13 2.13
N LYS A 45 6.58 13.73 3.02
CA LYS A 45 8.00 13.62 2.73
C LYS A 45 8.25 12.29 2.03
N SER A 46 8.63 12.35 0.76
CA SER A 46 8.91 11.18 -0.10
C SER A 46 9.74 10.06 0.55
N PRO A 47 10.77 10.33 1.40
CA PRO A 47 11.56 9.26 2.02
C PRO A 47 10.77 8.41 3.02
N LYS A 48 9.94 9.04 3.88
CA LYS A 48 9.14 8.30 4.88
C LYS A 48 8.11 7.41 4.21
N LEU A 49 7.50 7.91 3.14
CA LEU A 49 6.51 7.16 2.37
C LEU A 49 7.14 5.94 1.68
N ARG A 50 8.33 6.11 1.08
CA ARG A 50 9.08 4.99 0.50
C ARG A 50 9.47 3.94 1.53
N GLN A 51 9.83 4.34 2.75
CA GLN A 51 10.11 3.41 3.84
C GLN A 51 8.87 2.59 4.20
N LYS A 52 7.71 3.24 4.36
CA LYS A 52 6.41 2.59 4.63
C LYS A 52 6.09 1.53 3.55
N ILE A 53 6.32 1.87 2.29
CA ILE A 53 6.12 0.93 1.16
C ILE A 53 6.99 -0.31 1.30
N GLN A 54 8.29 -0.15 1.60
CA GLN A 54 9.19 -1.29 1.77
C GLN A 54 8.82 -2.17 2.97
N GLU A 55 8.30 -1.59 4.04
CA GLU A 55 7.81 -2.33 5.21
C GLU A 55 6.62 -3.22 4.85
N PHE A 56 5.60 -2.69 4.16
CA PHE A 56 4.42 -3.48 3.76
C PHE A 56 4.74 -4.58 2.76
N LEU A 57 5.61 -4.31 1.77
CA LEU A 57 6.10 -5.33 0.85
C LEU A 57 6.86 -6.44 1.59
N GLY A 58 7.69 -6.07 2.58
CA GLY A 58 8.41 -7.02 3.43
C GLY A 58 7.50 -7.88 4.33
N LEU A 59 6.28 -7.40 4.63
CA LEU A 59 5.27 -8.13 5.41
C LEU A 59 4.38 -9.04 4.56
N GLY A 60 4.53 -9.03 3.23
CA GLY A 60 3.79 -9.90 2.31
C GLY A 60 2.69 -9.21 1.50
N THR A 61 2.65 -7.88 1.48
CA THR A 61 1.86 -7.13 0.49
C THR A 61 2.41 -7.44 -0.90
N VAL A 62 1.53 -7.77 -1.84
CA VAL A 62 1.94 -8.21 -3.20
C VAL A 62 2.24 -7.00 -4.07
N VAL A 63 1.40 -5.98 -4.00
CA VAL A 63 1.52 -4.74 -4.77
C VAL A 63 1.20 -3.55 -3.88
N GLU A 64 2.00 -2.50 -3.98
CA GLU A 64 1.70 -1.21 -3.36
C GLU A 64 1.79 -0.11 -4.40
N ILE A 65 0.80 0.78 -4.38
CA ILE A 65 0.61 1.81 -5.39
C ILE A 65 0.61 3.17 -4.73
N LEU A 66 1.55 4.00 -5.15
CA LEU A 66 1.61 5.41 -4.76
C LEU A 66 1.01 6.27 -5.87
N VAL A 67 -0.09 6.93 -5.59
CA VAL A 67 -0.76 7.86 -6.51
C VAL A 67 -0.30 9.28 -6.22
N ASP A 68 0.20 10.00 -7.23
CA ASP A 68 0.45 11.44 -7.16
C ASP A 68 -0.53 12.18 -8.09
N PRO A 69 -1.64 12.73 -7.55
CA PRO A 69 -2.63 13.43 -8.36
C PRO A 69 -2.11 14.70 -9.02
N ARG A 70 -1.02 15.29 -8.52
CA ARG A 70 -0.47 16.54 -9.05
C ARG A 70 0.30 16.31 -10.34
N THR A 71 1.02 15.21 -10.40
CA THR A 71 1.77 14.78 -11.58
C THR A 71 0.98 13.82 -12.46
N ARG A 72 -0.21 13.39 -12.01
CA ARG A 72 -1.08 12.41 -12.69
C ARG A 72 -0.31 11.12 -12.99
N THR A 73 0.41 10.63 -11.98
CA THR A 73 1.24 9.43 -12.08
C THR A 73 0.95 8.45 -10.96
N MET A 74 1.15 7.16 -11.24
CA MET A 74 1.12 6.09 -10.27
C MET A 74 2.47 5.37 -10.25
N GLU A 75 3.08 5.23 -9.08
CA GLU A 75 4.25 4.38 -8.90
C GLU A 75 3.79 3.02 -8.36
N VAL A 76 4.05 1.95 -9.11
CA VAL A 76 3.69 0.57 -8.75
C VAL A 76 4.92 -0.14 -8.20
N TYR A 77 4.81 -0.66 -6.99
CA TYR A 77 5.87 -1.36 -6.28
C TYR A 77 5.51 -2.83 -6.07
N ARG A 78 6.52 -3.69 -6.23
CA ARG A 78 6.48 -5.12 -5.91
C ARG A 78 7.75 -5.51 -5.17
N TYR A 79 7.67 -6.54 -4.35
CA TYR A 79 8.80 -7.00 -3.55
C TYR A 79 10.00 -7.37 -4.44
N GLN A 80 11.16 -6.76 -4.19
CA GLN A 80 12.42 -6.97 -4.91
C GLN A 80 12.35 -6.77 -6.44
N GLN A 81 11.44 -5.92 -6.91
CA GLN A 81 11.35 -5.54 -8.33
C GLN A 81 11.58 -4.04 -8.50
N GLU A 82 12.04 -3.66 -9.69
CA GLU A 82 12.05 -2.24 -10.07
C GLU A 82 10.62 -1.69 -10.10
N LYS A 83 10.47 -0.46 -9.61
CA LYS A 83 9.16 0.21 -9.64
C LYS A 83 8.77 0.52 -11.08
N ILE A 84 7.48 0.41 -11.37
CA ILE A 84 6.89 0.87 -12.62
C ILE A 84 6.25 2.23 -12.37
N VAL A 85 6.35 3.15 -13.33
CA VAL A 85 5.66 4.44 -13.27
C VAL A 85 4.64 4.49 -14.41
N LEU A 86 3.36 4.56 -14.05
CA LEU A 86 2.24 4.72 -14.97
C LEU A 86 1.79 6.19 -14.99
N LYS A 87 1.31 6.63 -16.14
CA LYS A 87 0.75 7.96 -16.43
C LYS A 87 -0.60 7.79 -17.13
N ASP A 88 -1.25 8.91 -17.41
CA ASP A 88 -2.48 8.89 -18.20
C ASP A 88 -2.25 8.20 -19.55
N GLY A 89 -3.07 7.17 -19.83
CA GLY A 89 -3.01 6.40 -21.08
C GLY A 89 -2.16 5.13 -21.05
N ASP A 90 -1.48 4.84 -19.93
CA ASP A 90 -0.72 3.60 -19.74
C ASP A 90 -1.62 2.42 -19.28
N VAL A 91 -1.12 1.17 -19.36
CA VAL A 91 -1.86 -0.10 -19.14
C VAL A 91 -1.25 -0.95 -18.04
#